data_AF-A0A948RFW6-F1
#
_entry.id   AF-A0A948RFW6-F1
#
_cell.length_a   1.000
_cell.length_b   1.000
_cell.length_c   1.000
_cell.angle_alpha   90.00
_cell.angle_beta   90.00
_cell.angle_gamma   90.00
#
_symmetry.space_group_name_H-M   'P 1'
#
loop_
_entity.id
_entity.type
_entity.pdbx_description
1 polymer ?
#
loop_
_entity_poly.entity_id
_entity_poly.type
_entity_poly.pdbx_seq_one_letter_code
_entity_poly.pdbx_strand_id
1 'polypeptide(L)'
;LNNPLNFVGYAAGFATGNVVGMWIEGRLAIGHIKVSIVSASLGAALAGTLREAGFAVTEIPARGRDGMVSMLSCSVLRRDVAKVEDIIHATDAEAFVISEDVRPVRRGFWRA
;
A
#
# COMPACT_ATOMS: atom_id res chain seq x y z
N LEU A 1 -29.07 -35.77 -19.03
CA LEU A 1 -28.86 -34.45 -18.38
C LEU A 1 -29.87 -34.26 -17.23
N ASN A 2 -30.11 -35.30 -16.39
CA ASN A 2 -31.29 -35.35 -15.50
C ASN A 2 -30.93 -35.51 -14.01
N ASN A 3 -29.66 -35.30 -13.64
CA ASN A 3 -29.25 -35.40 -12.25
C ASN A 3 -28.97 -33.99 -11.70
N PRO A 4 -29.85 -33.44 -10.83
CA PRO A 4 -29.64 -32.12 -10.24
C PRO A 4 -28.33 -32.02 -9.45
N LEU A 5 -27.80 -33.13 -8.94
CA LEU A 5 -26.47 -33.16 -8.28
C LEU A 5 -25.33 -32.76 -9.22
N ASN A 6 -25.39 -33.08 -10.51
CA ASN A 6 -24.32 -32.71 -11.45
C ASN A 6 -24.33 -31.20 -11.71
N PHE A 7 -25.52 -30.59 -11.74
CA PHE A 7 -25.67 -29.15 -11.90
C PHE A 7 -25.17 -28.40 -10.65
N VAL A 8 -25.53 -28.90 -9.46
CA VAL A 8 -25.05 -28.36 -8.18
C VAL A 8 -23.53 -28.50 -8.06
N GLY A 9 -22.96 -29.65 -8.42
CA GLY A 9 -21.52 -29.86 -8.41
C GLY A 9 -20.75 -28.91 -9.34
N TYR A 10 -21.27 -28.69 -10.56
CA TYR A 10 -20.69 -27.73 -11.49
C TYR A 10 -20.80 -26.29 -10.99
N ALA A 11 -21.98 -25.87 -10.53
CA ALA A 11 -22.20 -24.53 -10.00
C ALA A 11 -21.32 -24.25 -8.76
N ALA A 12 -21.23 -25.21 -7.85
CA ALA A 12 -20.37 -25.12 -6.66
C ALA A 12 -18.89 -25.07 -7.03
N GLY A 13 -18.43 -25.91 -7.96
CA GLY A 13 -17.06 -25.89 -8.46
C GLY A 13 -16.70 -24.58 -9.14
N PHE A 14 -17.60 -24.04 -9.97
CA PHE A 14 -17.41 -22.76 -10.65
C PHE A 14 -17.40 -21.57 -9.66
N ALA A 15 -18.34 -21.55 -8.72
CA ALA A 15 -18.38 -20.51 -7.68
C ALA A 15 -17.11 -20.54 -6.81
N THR A 16 -16.69 -21.74 -6.38
CA THR A 16 -15.48 -21.91 -5.57
C THR A 16 -14.23 -21.51 -6.35
N GLY A 17 -14.12 -21.93 -7.61
CA GLY A 17 -13.02 -21.56 -8.50
C GLY A 17 -12.92 -20.05 -8.71
N ASN A 18 -14.04 -19.35 -8.87
CA ASN A 18 -14.05 -17.89 -8.97
C ASN A 18 -13.64 -17.20 -7.66
N VAL A 19 -14.16 -17.64 -6.51
CA VAL A 19 -13.80 -17.05 -5.22
C VAL A 19 -12.32 -17.23 -4.93
N VAL A 20 -11.79 -18.44 -5.15
CA VAL A 20 -10.35 -18.73 -5.00
C VAL A 20 -9.53 -17.95 -6.02
N GLY A 21 -9.99 -17.85 -7.27
CA GLY A 21 -9.36 -17.06 -8.32
C GLY A 21 -9.25 -15.58 -7.93
N MET A 22 -10.34 -14.97 -7.47
CA MET A 22 -10.36 -13.58 -6.98
C MET A 22 -9.46 -13.39 -5.76
N TRP A 23 -9.39 -14.36 -4.85
CA TRP A 23 -8.50 -14.30 -3.69
C TRP A 23 -7.02 -14.35 -4.09
N ILE A 24 -6.67 -15.23 -5.04
CA ILE A 24 -5.32 -15.34 -5.60
C ILE A 24 -4.96 -14.08 -6.40
N GLU A 25 -5.87 -13.59 -7.24
CA GLU A 25 -5.68 -12.36 -8.02
C GLU A 25 -5.51 -11.13 -7.12
N GLY A 26 -6.30 -11.01 -6.05
CA GLY A 26 -6.11 -9.95 -5.04
C GLY A 26 -4.75 -10.01 -4.33
N ARG A 27 -4.14 -11.20 -4.24
CA ARG A 27 -2.79 -11.39 -3.69
C ARG A 27 -1.68 -11.14 -4.73
N LEU A 28 -1.96 -11.36 -6.02
CA LEU A 28 -1.05 -11.17 -7.16
C LEU A 28 -1.12 -9.78 -7.80
N ALA A 29 -2.20 -9.03 -7.58
CA ALA A 29 -2.34 -7.62 -7.97
C ALA A 29 -1.50 -6.74 -7.03
N ILE A 30 -0.17 -6.92 -7.15
CA ILE A 30 0.90 -6.18 -6.48
C ILE A 30 0.98 -4.79 -7.13
N GLY A 31 -0.09 -4.01 -6.97
CA GLY A 31 -0.05 -2.57 -7.21
C GLY A 31 0.84 -1.93 -6.15
N HIS A 32 1.80 -1.12 -6.58
CA HIS A 32 2.54 -0.27 -5.68
C HIS A 32 1.84 1.08 -5.62
N ILE A 33 1.68 1.60 -4.41
CA ILE A 33 1.22 2.96 -4.15
C ILE A 33 2.40 3.71 -3.57
N LYS A 34 2.66 4.87 -4.14
CA LYS A 34 3.62 5.81 -3.56
C LYS A 34 2.84 6.66 -2.56
N VAL A 35 3.27 6.62 -1.32
CA VAL A 35 2.74 7.46 -0.26
C VAL A 35 3.77 8.55 0.01
N SER A 36 3.35 9.80 -0.17
CA SER A 36 4.16 10.99 0.14
C SER A 36 3.57 11.66 1.37
N ILE A 37 4.39 11.91 2.37
CA ILE A 37 3.96 12.42 3.67
C ILE A 37 4.70 13.73 3.92
N VAL A 38 3.99 14.77 4.33
CA VAL A 38 4.60 16.04 4.72
C VAL A 38 4.36 16.23 6.21
N SER A 39 5.44 16.34 6.98
CA SER A 39 5.42 16.60 8.42
C SER A 39 6.22 17.85 8.74
N ALA A 40 5.64 18.75 9.55
CA ALA A 40 6.29 20.01 9.92
C ALA A 40 7.35 19.84 11.02
N SER A 41 7.19 18.86 11.91
CA SER A 41 8.00 18.74 13.13
C SER A 41 8.47 17.32 13.45
N LEU A 42 7.78 16.29 12.97
CA LEU A 42 7.99 14.90 13.38
C LEU A 42 8.54 14.00 12.26
N GLY A 43 9.08 14.58 11.18
CA GLY A 43 9.58 13.86 10.02
C GLY A 43 10.58 12.74 10.34
N ALA A 44 11.58 13.02 11.17
CA ALA A 44 12.61 12.04 11.53
C ALA A 44 12.04 10.89 12.39
N ALA A 45 11.15 11.19 13.34
CA ALA A 45 10.48 10.19 14.17
C ALA A 45 9.58 9.30 13.31
N LEU A 46 8.78 9.90 12.45
CA LEU A 46 7.90 9.19 11.53
C LEU A 46 8.67 8.29 10.55
N ALA A 47 9.79 8.79 10.00
CA ALA A 47 10.68 7.99 9.18
C ALA A 47 11.29 6.81 9.95
N GLY A 48 11.62 7.00 11.23
CA GLY A 48 12.05 5.94 12.14
C GLY A 48 10.99 4.86 12.32
N THR A 49 9.79 5.24 12.75
CA THR A 49 8.67 4.31 13.00
C THR A 49 8.30 3.51 11.75
N LEU A 50 8.27 4.16 10.59
CA LEU A 50 7.98 3.48 9.31
C LEU A 50 9.09 2.47 8.94
N ARG A 51 10.37 2.80 9.18
CA ARG A 51 11.49 1.87 8.94
C ARG A 51 11.44 0.68 9.89
N GLU A 52 11.13 0.89 11.16
CA GLU A 52 10.94 -0.18 12.15
C GLU A 52 9.78 -1.11 11.79
N ALA A 53 8.72 -0.56 11.20
CA ALA A 53 7.58 -1.32 10.68
C ALA A 53 7.89 -2.09 9.37
N GLY A 54 9.10 -1.95 8.81
CA GLY A 54 9.58 -2.65 7.63
C GLY A 54 9.38 -1.91 6.30
N PHE A 55 9.01 -0.62 6.33
CA PHE A 55 8.81 0.18 5.11
C PHE A 55 10.06 0.98 4.73
N ALA A 56 10.39 0.98 3.42
CA ALA A 56 11.46 1.80 2.90
C ALA A 56 10.99 3.26 2.76
N VAL A 57 11.68 4.18 3.45
CA VAL A 57 11.34 5.60 3.48
C VAL A 57 12.56 6.46 3.12
N THR A 58 12.38 7.32 2.12
CA THR A 58 13.30 8.39 1.78
C THR A 58 12.81 9.68 2.42
N GLU A 59 13.69 10.37 3.16
CA GLU A 59 13.39 11.68 3.73
C GLU A 59 14.02 12.78 2.87
N ILE A 60 13.22 13.80 2.56
CA ILE A 60 13.58 14.92 1.71
C ILE A 60 13.34 16.22 2.50
N PRO A 61 14.38 17.03 2.75
CA PRO A 61 14.18 18.35 3.36
C PRO A 61 13.43 19.25 2.38
N ALA A 62 12.34 19.85 2.84
CA ALA A 62 11.46 20.69 2.04
C ALA A 62 11.07 21.97 2.78
N ARG A 63 10.35 22.87 2.10
CA ARG A 63 9.86 24.12 2.67
C ARG A 63 8.37 24.31 2.35
N GLY A 64 7.56 24.43 3.39
CA GLY A 64 6.15 24.77 3.31
C GLY A 64 5.90 26.26 3.51
N ARG A 65 4.61 26.64 3.63
CA ARG A 65 4.19 28.03 3.86
C ARG A 65 4.80 28.60 5.14
N ASP A 66 4.77 27.82 6.21
CA ASP A 66 5.10 28.28 7.56
C ASP A 66 6.55 27.96 7.97
N GLY A 67 7.36 27.35 7.09
CA GLY A 67 8.77 27.06 7.37
C GLY A 67 9.33 25.80 6.72
N MET A 68 10.40 25.27 7.31
CA MET A 68 10.98 23.99 6.89
C MET A 68 10.06 22.84 7.29
N VAL A 69 9.95 21.85 6.41
CA VAL A 69 9.17 20.62 6.63
C VAL A 69 9.97 19.43 6.12
N SER A 70 9.69 18.23 6.62
CA SER A 70 10.20 16.98 6.06
C SER A 70 9.15 16.38 5.14
N MET A 71 9.54 16.07 3.90
CA MET A 71 8.73 15.27 2.99
C MET A 71 9.29 13.84 2.98
N LEU A 72 8.47 12.88 3.39
CA LEU A 72 8.80 11.46 3.34
C LEU A 72 8.17 10.85 2.11
N SER A 73 8.93 10.05 1.37
CA SER A 73 8.43 9.27 0.24
C SER A 73 8.62 7.79 0.54
N CYS A 74 7.55 7.02 0.52
CA CYS A 74 7.59 5.57 0.61
C CYS A 74 6.83 4.92 -0.56
N SER A 75 7.34 3.77 -1.02
CA SER A 75 6.67 2.92 -2.00
C SER A 75 6.21 1.68 -1.26
N VAL A 76 4.89 1.47 -1.21
CA VAL A 76 4.29 0.38 -0.44
C VAL A 76 3.32 -0.39 -1.30
N LEU A 77 2.99 -1.60 -0.87
CA LEU A 77 1.97 -2.39 -1.54
C LEU A 77 0.61 -1.79 -1.24
N ARG A 78 -0.29 -1.82 -2.23
CA ARG A 78 -1.67 -1.29 -2.09
C ARG A 78 -2.40 -1.82 -0.85
N ARG A 79 -2.17 -3.09 -0.50
CA ARG A 79 -2.76 -3.72 0.69
C ARG A 79 -2.22 -3.18 2.03
N ASP A 80 -1.03 -2.59 2.02
CA ASP A 80 -0.34 -2.12 3.23
C ASP A 80 -0.56 -0.62 3.46
N VAL A 81 -1.23 0.09 2.55
CA VAL A 81 -1.49 1.54 2.67
C VAL A 81 -2.26 1.88 3.94
N ALA A 82 -3.31 1.12 4.27
CA ALA A 82 -4.07 1.36 5.50
C ALA A 82 -3.19 1.24 6.75
N LYS A 83 -2.31 0.24 6.80
CA LYS A 83 -1.33 0.07 7.89
C LYS A 83 -0.36 1.25 7.99
N VAL A 84 0.08 1.78 6.84
CA VAL A 84 0.99 2.94 6.78
C VAL A 84 0.28 4.20 7.28
N GLU A 85 -0.96 4.44 6.83
CA GLU A 85 -1.79 5.57 7.28
C GLU A 85 -2.04 5.52 8.80
N ASP A 86 -2.33 4.34 9.36
CA ASP A 86 -2.49 4.16 10.80
C ASP A 86 -1.22 4.54 11.57
N ILE A 87 -0.04 4.10 11.09
CA ILE A 87 1.25 4.44 11.71
C ILE A 87 1.53 5.95 11.62
N ILE A 88 1.20 6.57 10.48
CA ILE A 88 1.38 8.00 10.28
C ILE A 88 0.53 8.78 11.27
N HIS A 89 -0.77 8.53 11.32
CA HIS A 89 -1.68 9.26 12.20
C HIS A 89 -1.41 9.01 13.69
N ALA A 90 -0.93 7.82 14.06
CA ALA A 90 -0.51 7.54 15.43
C ALA A 90 0.77 8.29 15.84
N THR A 91 1.66 8.60 14.88
CA THR A 91 2.93 9.28 15.15
C THR A 91 2.82 10.80 15.02
N ASP A 92 2.15 11.26 13.97
CA ASP A 92 1.92 12.67 13.65
C ASP A 92 0.50 12.86 13.09
N ALA A 93 -0.42 13.25 13.97
CA ALA A 93 -1.84 13.45 13.62
C ALA A 93 -2.04 14.62 12.62
N GLU A 94 -1.10 15.57 12.56
CA GLU A 94 -1.15 16.74 11.69
C GLU A 94 -0.40 16.51 10.36
N ALA A 95 0.18 15.32 10.15
CA ALA A 95 0.87 15.00 8.92
C ALA A 95 -0.09 14.96 7.72
N PHE A 96 0.34 15.56 6.62
CA PHE A 96 -0.41 15.53 5.37
C PHE A 96 0.05 14.36 4.49
N VAL A 97 -0.89 13.51 4.07
CA VAL A 97 -0.60 12.28 3.31
C VAL A 97 -1.17 12.36 1.90
N ILE A 98 -0.37 11.99 0.90
CA ILE A 98 -0.75 11.91 -0.51
C ILE A 98 -0.47 10.49 -1.00
N SER A 99 -1.49 9.83 -1.54
CA SER A 99 -1.37 8.48 -2.11
C SER A 99 -1.49 8.53 -3.63
N GLU A 100 -0.44 8.15 -4.33
CA GLU A 100 -0.35 8.12 -5.80
C GLU A 100 -0.31 6.67 -6.30
N ASP A 101 -1.23 6.31 -7.21
CA ASP A 101 -1.18 5.01 -7.89
C ASP A 101 0.03 4.96 -8.84
N VAL A 102 1.01 4.11 -8.55
CA VAL A 102 2.20 3.94 -9.40
C VAL A 102 1.95 2.79 -10.36
N ARG A 103 1.85 3.09 -11.65
CA ARG A 103 1.96 2.04 -12.67
C ARG A 103 3.40 1.54 -12.66
N PRO A 104 3.65 0.22 -12.50
CA PRO A 104 4.99 -0.30 -12.52
C PRO A 104 5.63 -0.01 -13.89
N VAL A 105 6.52 0.98 -13.92
CA VAL A 105 7.37 1.22 -15.09
C VAL A 105 8.39 0.10 -15.08
N ARG A 106 8.23 -0.88 -15.98
CA ARG A 106 9.20 -1.95 -16.20
C ARG A 106 10.49 -1.34 -16.77
N ARG A 107 11.34 -0.80 -15.89
CA ARG A 107 12.80 -0.57 -16.00
C ARG A 107 13.23 0.32 -14.83
N GLY A 108 13.63 -0.32 -13.73
CA GLY A 108 14.22 0.31 -12.55
C GLY A 108 14.60 -0.77 -11.55
N PHE A 109 15.85 -0.76 -11.10
CA PHE A 109 16.51 -1.84 -10.35
C PHE A 109 15.82 -2.14 -9.01
N TRP A 110 15.04 -3.22 -8.95
CA TRP A 110 14.61 -3.87 -7.70
C TRP A 110 14.85 -5.38 -7.87
N ARG A 111 15.68 -5.96 -7.00
CA ARG A 111 16.01 -7.39 -7.02
C ARG A 111 14.81 -8.20 -6.56
N ALA A 112 14.59 -9.31 -7.27
CA ALA A 112 13.60 -10.36 -7.00
C ALA A 112 13.72 -10.95 -5.59
#